data_AF-A0A7G2CUV3-F1
#
_entry.id   AF-A0A7G2CUV3-F1
#
_cell.length_a   1.000
_cell.length_b   1.000
_cell.length_c   1.000
_cell.angle_alpha   90.00
_cell.angle_beta   90.00
_cell.angle_gamma   90.00
#
_symmetry.space_group_name_H-M   'P 1'
#
loop_
_entity.id
_entity.type
_entity.pdbx_description
1 polymer ?
#
loop_
_entity_poly.entity_id
_entity_poly.type
_entity_poly.pdbx_seq_one_letter_code
_entity_poly.pdbx_strand_id
1 'polypeptide(L)'
;MDFPTDGVVVLTLIDNIMMAAQEGQEAAFLQAVRTAIKRIERANLLTTPTRETVMQMTDDELLAESCKNSMFLGEEYSWDAERNERVVRNSHKTVAKLYLSVEKCPYYTCRTFAGVIALIMFAYHTVNKNPARLYPLLKVYRAVYYAVSAGKDWDDAIPFLSPHIQECLHELSSELLDNEFAPIAKHNPVTYEDGDKDFIIFTDASGGGWGAIIADQRHPRAVFTTIRQRWNQELLYAGPPQTRLEPHVPEIFFKRYSAHAEPRAIIETILYLKSTDRLIPGLTYAFVTYHQAIVLAQRKTNGFGGVGRGSTLNKLYRLVYDLLATDDIKIFFYYVAGPENPADNASRNFGDMAAVESIQGATDVPSLRQTYCPLAEKEK
;
A
#
# COMPACT_ATOMS: atom_id res chain seq x y z
N MET A 1 -29.83 4.00 -10.60
CA MET A 1 -29.89 5.46 -10.80
C MET A 1 -29.09 5.68 -12.07
N ASP A 2 -29.72 5.56 -13.23
CA ASP A 2 -28.98 5.10 -14.42
C ASP A 2 -28.66 6.29 -15.32
N PHE A 3 -27.39 6.68 -15.30
CA PHE A 3 -26.78 7.35 -16.44
C PHE A 3 -26.61 6.27 -17.53
N PRO A 4 -27.20 6.43 -18.73
CA PRO A 4 -26.91 5.53 -19.83
C PRO A 4 -25.54 5.95 -20.37
N THR A 5 -24.48 5.40 -19.78
CA THR A 5 -23.12 5.79 -20.11
C THR A 5 -22.19 4.58 -20.03
N ASP A 6 -22.39 3.64 -20.94
CA ASP A 6 -21.36 2.63 -21.20
C ASP A 6 -20.03 3.38 -21.47
N GLY A 7 -19.04 3.15 -20.62
CA GLY A 7 -17.71 3.77 -20.71
C GLY A 7 -17.48 5.07 -19.93
N VAL A 8 -18.51 5.81 -19.49
CA VAL A 8 -18.29 7.06 -18.72
C VAL A 8 -18.42 6.82 -17.22
N VAL A 9 -17.40 7.22 -16.48
CA VAL A 9 -17.38 7.25 -15.02
C VAL A 9 -17.89 8.62 -14.55
N VAL A 10 -18.92 8.61 -13.71
CA VAL A 10 -19.46 9.82 -13.07
C VAL A 10 -19.36 9.65 -11.56
N LEU A 11 -18.60 10.52 -10.91
CA LEU A 11 -18.44 10.56 -9.47
C LEU A 11 -18.97 11.87 -8.91
N THR A 12 -19.82 11.78 -7.91
CA THR A 12 -20.36 12.94 -7.19
C THR A 12 -19.92 12.87 -5.73
N LEU A 13 -19.12 13.83 -5.28
CA LEU A 13 -18.61 13.89 -3.92
C LEU A 13 -18.75 15.32 -3.40
N ILE A 14 -19.52 15.48 -2.32
CA ILE A 14 -19.82 16.76 -1.66
C ILE A 14 -20.40 17.76 -2.68
N ASP A 15 -19.61 18.74 -3.11
CA ASP A 15 -19.94 19.85 -4.00
C ASP A 15 -19.30 19.69 -5.39
N ASN A 16 -18.63 18.57 -5.67
CA ASN A 16 -17.96 18.30 -6.95
C ASN A 16 -18.63 17.15 -7.72
N ILE A 17 -18.66 17.31 -9.05
CA ILE A 17 -19.02 16.28 -10.01
C ILE A 17 -17.81 16.07 -10.91
N MET A 18 -17.23 14.87 -10.89
CA MET A 18 -16.18 14.46 -11.82
C MET A 18 -16.78 13.53 -12.86
N MET A 19 -16.49 13.80 -14.13
CA MET A 19 -16.87 12.97 -15.26
C MET A 19 -15.61 12.62 -16.02
N ALA A 20 -15.41 11.34 -16.31
CA ALA A 20 -14.24 10.85 -17.02
C ALA A 20 -14.64 9.71 -17.96
N ALA A 21 -13.94 9.59 -19.07
CA ALA A 21 -14.10 8.49 -20.03
C ALA A 21 -12.72 8.11 -20.59
N GLN A 22 -12.61 6.93 -21.21
CA GLN A 22 -11.38 6.53 -21.90
C GLN A 22 -11.29 7.22 -23.27
N GLU A 23 -10.07 7.30 -23.81
CA GLU A 23 -9.85 7.68 -25.21
C GLU A 23 -10.67 6.77 -26.14
N GLY A 24 -11.30 7.34 -27.17
CA GLY A 24 -12.23 6.66 -28.06
C GLY A 24 -13.69 6.63 -27.57
N GLN A 25 -13.99 7.22 -26.41
CA GLN A 25 -15.34 7.33 -25.84
C GLN A 25 -15.85 8.78 -25.77
N GLU A 26 -15.31 9.67 -26.60
CA GLU A 26 -15.59 11.11 -26.60
C GLU A 26 -17.07 11.41 -26.78
N ALA A 27 -17.74 10.71 -27.69
CA ALA A 27 -19.17 10.90 -27.95
C ALA A 27 -20.03 10.57 -26.72
N ALA A 28 -19.71 9.47 -26.02
CA ALA A 28 -20.41 9.08 -24.80
C ALA A 28 -20.14 10.09 -23.66
N PHE A 29 -18.90 10.54 -23.51
CA PHE A 29 -18.52 11.58 -22.56
C PHE A 29 -19.29 12.88 -22.78
N LEU A 30 -19.32 13.39 -24.01
CA LEU A 30 -20.04 14.60 -24.39
C LEU A 30 -21.54 14.47 -24.12
N GLN A 31 -22.15 13.35 -24.50
CA GLN A 31 -23.55 13.08 -24.20
C GLN A 31 -23.83 13.09 -22.69
N ALA A 32 -22.93 12.50 -21.89
CA ALA A 32 -23.04 12.49 -20.44
C ALA A 32 -22.98 13.92 -19.87
N VAL A 33 -21.98 14.73 -20.28
CA VAL A 33 -21.81 16.13 -19.83
C VAL A 33 -23.04 16.96 -20.15
N ARG A 34 -23.54 16.90 -21.40
CA ARG A 34 -24.76 17.61 -21.82
C ARG A 34 -25.98 17.19 -21.00
N THR A 35 -26.10 15.89 -20.70
CA THR A 35 -27.18 15.36 -19.88
C THR A 35 -27.08 15.86 -18.44
N ALA A 36 -25.88 15.88 -17.86
CA ALA A 36 -25.63 16.39 -16.52
C ALA A 36 -25.99 17.88 -16.40
N ILE A 37 -25.54 18.70 -17.36
CA ILE A 37 -25.81 20.15 -17.37
C ILE A 37 -27.31 20.45 -17.50
N LYS A 38 -28.04 19.74 -18.37
CA LYS A 38 -29.51 19.86 -18.46
C LYS A 38 -30.22 19.50 -17.16
N ARG A 39 -29.70 18.51 -16.40
CA ARG A 39 -30.26 18.14 -15.09
C ARG A 39 -29.96 19.22 -14.05
N ILE A 40 -28.75 19.77 -14.05
CA ILE A 40 -28.32 20.89 -13.19
C ILE A 40 -29.19 22.13 -13.43
N GLU A 41 -29.46 22.45 -14.71
CA GLU A 41 -30.38 23.52 -15.10
C GLU A 41 -31.79 23.30 -14.54
N ARG A 42 -32.37 22.11 -14.75
CA ARG A 42 -33.71 21.76 -14.23
C ARG A 42 -33.80 21.81 -12.70
N ALA A 43 -32.71 21.45 -12.02
CA ALA A 43 -32.62 21.51 -10.56
C ALA A 43 -32.32 22.92 -10.03
N ASN A 44 -32.17 23.91 -10.93
CA ASN A 44 -31.78 25.27 -10.63
C ASN A 44 -30.48 25.41 -9.81
N LEU A 45 -29.50 24.55 -10.09
CA LEU A 45 -28.20 24.57 -9.42
C LEU A 45 -27.23 25.51 -10.16
N LEU A 46 -26.32 26.10 -9.39
CA LEU A 46 -25.21 26.90 -9.89
C LEU A 46 -23.95 26.04 -10.02
N THR A 47 -23.14 26.32 -11.04
CA THR A 47 -21.88 25.60 -11.31
C THR A 47 -20.75 26.56 -11.64
N THR A 48 -19.53 26.06 -11.55
CA THR A 48 -18.33 26.72 -12.05
C THR A 48 -17.59 25.73 -12.95
N PRO A 49 -17.42 26.01 -14.27
CA PRO A 49 -18.00 27.13 -15.03
C PRO A 49 -19.53 27.16 -14.99
N THR A 50 -20.14 28.32 -15.27
CA THR A 50 -21.60 28.46 -15.22
C THR A 50 -22.30 27.54 -16.22
N ARG A 51 -23.46 26.99 -15.84
CA ARG A 51 -24.22 26.06 -16.70
C ARG A 51 -24.55 26.68 -18.05
N GLU A 52 -24.82 27.98 -18.12
CA GLU A 52 -25.08 28.70 -19.38
C GLU A 52 -23.84 28.70 -20.29
N THR A 53 -22.66 28.93 -19.71
CA THR A 53 -21.39 28.85 -20.45
C THR A 53 -21.16 27.45 -21.00
N VAL A 54 -21.34 26.41 -20.18
CA VAL A 54 -21.13 25.02 -20.60
C VAL A 54 -22.17 24.57 -21.64
N MET A 55 -23.41 25.08 -21.58
CA MET A 55 -24.43 24.82 -22.60
C MET A 55 -24.09 25.43 -23.96
N GLN A 56 -23.38 26.56 -23.98
CA GLN A 56 -23.00 27.28 -25.20
C GLN A 56 -21.72 26.75 -25.85
N MET A 57 -20.85 26.08 -25.08
CA MET A 57 -19.66 25.44 -25.63
C MET A 57 -20.02 24.40 -26.70
N THR A 58 -19.28 24.38 -27.79
CA THR A 58 -19.24 23.32 -28.79
C THR A 58 -18.65 22.03 -28.22
N ASP A 59 -18.79 20.92 -28.94
CA ASP A 59 -18.24 19.63 -28.50
C ASP A 59 -16.70 19.66 -28.46
N ASP A 60 -16.05 20.30 -29.42
CA ASP A 60 -14.59 20.51 -29.43
C ASP A 60 -14.13 21.35 -28.22
N GLU A 61 -14.88 22.39 -27.85
CA GLU A 61 -14.58 23.20 -26.67
C GLU A 61 -14.74 22.41 -25.37
N LEU A 62 -15.78 21.55 -25.26
CA LEU A 62 -15.96 20.69 -24.10
C LEU A 62 -14.82 19.66 -23.97
N LEU A 63 -14.38 19.07 -25.08
CA LEU A 63 -13.24 18.15 -25.09
C LEU A 63 -11.95 18.88 -24.71
N ALA A 64 -11.70 20.07 -25.27
CA ALA A 64 -10.56 20.90 -24.91
C ALA A 64 -10.57 21.30 -23.41
N GLU A 65 -11.74 21.60 -22.86
CA GLU A 65 -11.91 21.89 -21.43
C GLU A 65 -11.58 20.66 -20.57
N SER A 66 -11.99 19.46 -21.02
CA SER A 66 -11.70 18.21 -20.30
C SER A 66 -10.20 17.96 -20.15
N CYS A 67 -9.38 18.44 -21.08
CA CYS A 67 -7.92 18.30 -21.06
C CYS A 67 -7.20 19.29 -20.13
N LYS A 68 -7.89 20.33 -19.64
CA LYS A 68 -7.28 21.32 -18.74
C LYS A 68 -7.05 20.75 -17.34
N ASN A 69 -6.30 21.51 -16.54
CA ASN A 69 -6.10 21.19 -15.13
C ASN A 69 -7.43 21.28 -14.40
N SER A 70 -7.75 20.25 -13.62
CA SER A 70 -8.98 20.18 -12.85
C SER A 70 -8.66 19.92 -11.38
N MET A 71 -9.43 20.52 -10.48
CA MET A 71 -9.37 20.19 -9.06
C MET A 71 -10.56 19.32 -8.66
N PHE A 72 -10.30 18.29 -7.87
CA PHE A 72 -11.33 17.44 -7.29
C PHE A 72 -10.89 17.03 -5.88
N LEU A 73 -11.73 17.26 -4.86
CA LEU A 73 -11.44 16.91 -3.47
C LEU A 73 -10.12 17.42 -2.87
N GLY A 74 -9.56 18.52 -3.40
CA GLY A 74 -8.29 19.08 -2.92
C GLY A 74 -7.04 18.47 -3.58
N GLU A 75 -7.26 17.70 -4.64
CA GLU A 75 -6.26 17.13 -5.55
C GLU A 75 -6.30 17.92 -6.85
N GLU A 76 -5.13 18.17 -7.45
CA GLU A 76 -5.01 18.84 -8.75
C GLU A 76 -4.55 17.82 -9.78
N TYR A 77 -5.34 17.67 -10.83
CA TYR A 77 -5.11 16.77 -11.95
C TYR A 77 -4.62 17.56 -13.15
N SER A 78 -3.61 17.04 -13.85
CA SER A 78 -3.09 17.59 -15.09
C SER A 78 -2.86 16.47 -16.11
N TRP A 79 -2.82 16.83 -17.39
CA TRP A 79 -2.35 15.93 -18.44
C TRP A 79 -0.84 16.08 -18.61
N ASP A 80 -0.11 14.96 -18.59
CA ASP A 80 1.31 14.91 -18.95
C ASP A 80 1.40 14.42 -20.41
N ALA A 81 1.74 15.35 -21.31
CA ALA A 81 1.81 15.07 -22.74
C ALA A 81 3.03 14.20 -23.13
N GLU A 82 4.10 14.20 -22.34
CA GLU A 82 5.29 13.37 -22.60
C GLU A 82 5.01 11.91 -22.26
N ARG A 83 4.30 11.68 -21.15
CA ARG A 83 3.94 10.34 -20.68
C ARG A 83 2.61 9.83 -21.22
N ASN A 84 1.84 10.70 -21.89
CA ASN A 84 0.49 10.41 -22.37
C ASN A 84 -0.42 9.86 -21.25
N GLU A 85 -0.34 10.46 -20.06
CA GLU A 85 -1.10 10.01 -18.88
C GLU A 85 -1.59 11.18 -18.03
N ARG A 86 -2.59 10.92 -17.19
CA ARG A 86 -3.00 11.86 -16.14
C ARG A 86 -2.08 11.76 -14.94
N VAL A 87 -1.65 12.93 -14.48
CA VAL A 87 -0.85 13.10 -13.27
C VAL A 87 -1.63 13.89 -12.23
N VAL A 88 -1.27 13.70 -10.97
CA VAL A 88 -1.97 14.28 -9.82
C VAL A 88 -0.97 14.86 -8.83
N ARG A 89 -1.34 15.95 -8.17
CA ARG A 89 -0.62 16.52 -7.01
C ARG A 89 -1.58 17.05 -5.97
N ASN A 90 -1.03 17.46 -4.83
CA ASN A 90 -1.82 18.13 -3.80
C ASN A 90 -2.18 19.55 -4.26
N SER A 91 -3.40 20.00 -3.93
CA SER A 91 -3.76 21.41 -4.17
C SER A 91 -2.84 22.36 -3.39
N HIS A 92 -2.62 23.55 -3.93
CA HIS A 92 -1.86 24.60 -3.26
C HIS A 92 -2.38 24.91 -1.84
N LYS A 93 -3.69 24.76 -1.61
CA LYS A 93 -4.30 24.95 -0.29
C LYS A 93 -3.87 23.85 0.71
N THR A 94 -3.81 22.59 0.27
CA THR A 94 -3.31 21.48 1.08
C THR A 94 -1.84 21.70 1.45
N VAL A 95 -1.01 22.09 0.48
CA VAL A 95 0.43 22.36 0.71
C VAL A 95 0.64 23.55 1.64
N ALA A 96 -0.11 24.64 1.46
CA ALA A 96 -0.03 25.81 2.34
C ALA A 96 -0.40 25.47 3.80
N LYS A 97 -1.44 24.65 4.00
CA LYS A 97 -1.79 24.14 5.35
C LYS A 97 -0.66 23.32 5.94
N LEU A 98 -0.02 22.45 5.14
CA LEU A 98 1.08 21.61 5.60
C LEU A 98 2.28 22.48 6.01
N TYR A 99 2.66 23.44 5.18
CA TYR A 99 3.74 24.38 5.47
C TYR A 99 3.50 25.12 6.78
N LEU A 100 2.31 25.69 6.97
CA LEU A 100 1.98 26.39 8.22
C LEU A 100 1.99 25.46 9.44
N SER A 101 1.56 24.21 9.25
CA SER A 101 1.41 23.26 10.35
C SER A 101 2.72 22.55 10.72
N VAL A 102 3.72 22.55 9.85
CA VAL A 102 5.04 21.92 10.11
C VAL A 102 6.14 22.96 10.29
N GLU A 103 6.30 23.88 9.33
CA GLU A 103 7.42 24.85 9.31
C GLU A 103 7.18 26.08 10.18
N LYS A 104 5.91 26.40 10.47
CA LYS A 104 5.54 27.57 11.28
C LYS A 104 4.96 27.21 12.64
N CYS A 105 4.86 25.92 12.97
CA CYS A 105 4.31 25.47 14.24
C CYS A 105 5.40 25.45 15.32
N PRO A 106 5.34 26.33 16.34
CA PRO A 106 6.39 26.40 17.37
C PRO A 106 6.37 25.22 18.33
N TYR A 107 5.20 24.59 18.52
CA TYR A 107 4.99 23.40 19.34
C TYR A 107 3.67 22.72 18.96
N TYR A 108 3.56 21.43 19.25
CA TYR A 108 2.35 20.66 18.97
C TYR A 108 1.50 20.41 20.22
N THR A 109 0.19 20.61 20.09
CA THR A 109 -0.81 20.05 21.00
C THR A 109 -1.26 18.68 20.52
N CYS A 110 -1.97 17.93 21.36
CA CYS A 110 -2.57 16.66 20.95
C CYS A 110 -3.44 16.84 19.69
N ARG A 111 -4.23 17.92 19.61
CA ARG A 111 -5.10 18.26 18.47
C ARG A 111 -4.29 18.62 17.23
N THR A 112 -3.33 19.54 17.34
CA THR A 112 -2.60 20.01 16.17
C THR A 112 -1.72 18.90 15.59
N PHE A 113 -1.09 18.08 16.43
CA PHE A 113 -0.33 16.92 15.96
C PHE A 113 -1.22 15.91 15.23
N ALA A 114 -2.38 15.54 15.82
CA ALA A 114 -3.31 14.62 15.19
C ALA A 114 -3.80 15.16 13.82
N GLY A 115 -4.06 16.47 13.75
CA GLY A 115 -4.43 17.15 12.51
C GLY A 115 -3.32 17.14 11.45
N VAL A 116 -2.07 17.35 11.86
CA VAL A 116 -0.90 17.29 10.96
C VAL A 116 -0.72 15.90 10.38
N ILE A 117 -0.79 14.85 11.22
CA ILE A 117 -0.65 13.48 10.73
C ILE A 117 -1.78 13.13 9.75
N ALA A 118 -3.02 13.53 10.02
CA ALA A 118 -4.13 13.34 9.10
C ALA A 118 -3.92 14.08 7.77
N LEU A 119 -3.40 15.31 7.81
CA LEU A 119 -3.08 16.09 6.62
C LEU A 119 -1.96 15.43 5.79
N ILE A 120 -0.90 14.94 6.44
CA ILE A 120 0.18 14.22 5.78
C ILE A 120 -0.36 12.93 5.16
N MET A 121 -1.18 12.14 5.87
CA MET A 121 -1.78 10.93 5.31
C MET A 121 -2.60 11.20 4.04
N PHE A 122 -3.42 12.25 4.07
CA PHE A 122 -4.18 12.69 2.90
C PHE A 122 -3.24 13.06 1.76
N ALA A 123 -2.23 13.89 2.04
CA ALA A 123 -1.31 14.36 1.02
C ALA A 123 -0.43 13.26 0.42
N TYR A 124 0.00 12.28 1.23
CA TYR A 124 0.72 11.08 0.78
C TYR A 124 -0.12 10.24 -0.18
N HIS A 125 -1.42 10.11 0.11
CA HIS A 125 -2.33 9.35 -0.72
C HIS A 125 -2.47 9.95 -2.11
N THR A 126 -2.72 11.26 -2.18
CA THR A 126 -2.86 12.00 -3.45
C THR A 126 -1.73 11.70 -4.41
N VAL A 127 -0.48 11.75 -3.94
CA VAL A 127 0.72 11.57 -4.76
C VAL A 127 1.28 10.15 -4.71
N ASN A 128 0.45 9.17 -4.35
CA ASN A 128 0.78 7.74 -4.42
C ASN A 128 2.09 7.36 -3.67
N LYS A 129 2.39 8.05 -2.57
CA LYS A 129 3.60 7.79 -1.78
C LYS A 129 3.39 6.57 -0.87
N ASN A 130 4.48 5.88 -0.57
CA ASN A 130 4.50 4.68 0.27
C ASN A 130 3.92 4.95 1.68
N PRO A 131 2.72 4.46 2.02
CA PRO A 131 2.08 4.77 3.30
C PRO A 131 2.76 4.08 4.50
N ALA A 132 3.52 3.01 4.28
CA ALA A 132 4.24 2.32 5.36
C ALA A 132 5.36 3.19 5.96
N ARG A 133 5.85 4.20 5.23
CA ARG A 133 6.79 5.21 5.75
C ARG A 133 6.19 6.05 6.87
N LEU A 134 4.86 6.17 6.95
CA LEU A 134 4.15 6.92 7.99
C LEU A 134 4.08 6.17 9.33
N TYR A 135 4.48 4.90 9.39
CA TYR A 135 4.36 4.08 10.60
C TYR A 135 4.92 4.72 11.88
N PRO A 136 6.13 5.34 11.89
CA PRO A 136 6.65 6.02 13.08
C PRO A 136 5.72 7.12 13.59
N LEU A 137 5.19 7.94 12.69
CA LEU A 137 4.26 9.02 13.02
C LEU A 137 2.91 8.46 13.52
N LEU A 138 2.42 7.39 12.91
CA LEU A 138 1.16 6.74 13.30
C LEU A 138 1.24 6.09 14.69
N LYS A 139 2.42 5.66 15.13
CA LYS A 139 2.61 5.22 16.53
C LYS A 139 2.39 6.38 17.51
N VAL A 140 2.91 7.56 17.20
CA VAL A 140 2.74 8.75 18.05
C VAL A 140 1.30 9.23 17.99
N TYR A 141 0.68 9.25 16.81
CA TYR A 141 -0.75 9.51 16.64
C TYR A 141 -1.58 8.61 17.56
N ARG A 142 -1.35 7.29 17.54
CA ARG A 142 -2.04 6.36 18.45
C ARG A 142 -1.76 6.66 19.93
N ALA A 143 -0.54 7.02 20.29
CA ALA A 143 -0.19 7.39 21.66
C ALA A 143 -0.92 8.66 22.12
N VAL A 144 -1.10 9.65 21.24
CA VAL A 144 -1.90 10.86 21.51
C VAL A 144 -3.34 10.49 21.87
N TYR A 145 -4.00 9.63 21.09
CA TYR A 145 -5.36 9.18 21.38
C TYR A 145 -5.46 8.43 22.71
N TYR A 146 -4.46 7.61 23.07
CA TYR A 146 -4.42 6.96 24.37
C TYR A 146 -4.27 7.97 25.52
N ALA A 147 -3.40 8.97 25.37
CA ALA A 147 -3.23 10.01 26.37
C ALA A 147 -4.52 10.81 26.58
N VAL A 148 -5.20 11.20 25.50
CA VAL A 148 -6.48 11.92 25.58
C VAL A 148 -7.56 11.04 26.22
N SER A 149 -7.63 9.76 25.83
CA SER A 149 -8.58 8.81 26.44
C SER A 149 -8.31 8.58 27.93
N ALA A 150 -7.07 8.79 28.38
CA ALA A 150 -6.67 8.72 29.78
C ALA A 150 -6.86 10.05 30.54
N GLY A 151 -7.48 11.07 29.92
CA GLY A 151 -7.85 12.33 30.56
C GLY A 151 -6.98 13.54 30.22
N LYS A 152 -6.03 13.43 29.28
CA LYS A 152 -5.31 14.60 28.73
C LYS A 152 -6.25 15.43 27.84
N ASP A 153 -6.15 16.75 27.89
CA ASP A 153 -6.95 17.60 26.99
C ASP A 153 -6.39 17.55 25.55
N TRP A 154 -7.26 17.74 24.56
CA TRP A 154 -6.85 17.83 23.15
C TRP A 154 -5.94 19.04 22.89
N ASP A 155 -6.12 20.12 23.63
CA ASP A 155 -5.35 21.35 23.47
C ASP A 155 -4.12 21.41 24.39
N ASP A 156 -3.88 20.35 25.18
CA ASP A 156 -2.63 20.19 25.91
C ASP A 156 -1.44 19.96 24.97
N ALA A 157 -0.30 20.56 25.31
CA ALA A 157 0.96 20.30 24.64
C ALA A 157 1.36 18.82 24.71
N ILE A 158 1.93 18.31 23.62
CA ILE A 158 2.63 17.03 23.64
C ILE A 158 3.95 17.25 24.37
N PRO A 159 4.17 16.60 25.53
CA PRO A 159 5.28 16.94 26.41
C PRO A 159 6.64 16.62 25.79
N PHE A 160 6.70 15.61 24.91
CA PHE A 160 7.94 15.19 24.27
C PHE A 160 7.66 14.50 22.93
N LEU A 161 8.35 14.97 21.89
CA LEU A 161 8.52 14.25 20.63
C LEU A 161 9.99 13.90 20.51
N SER A 162 10.31 12.62 20.34
CA SER A 162 11.69 12.18 20.18
C SER A 162 12.31 12.78 18.89
N PRO A 163 13.62 13.05 18.86
CA PRO A 163 14.30 13.57 17.66
C PRO A 163 14.00 12.78 16.39
N HIS A 164 14.01 11.44 16.47
CA HIS A 164 13.64 10.56 15.35
C HIS A 164 12.24 10.82 14.76
N ILE A 165 11.27 11.19 15.59
CA ILE A 165 9.91 11.52 15.13
C ILE A 165 9.87 12.90 14.49
N GLN A 166 10.65 13.85 15.00
CA GLN A 166 10.77 15.18 14.40
C GLN A 166 11.46 15.10 13.04
N GLU A 167 12.55 14.33 12.93
CA GLU A 167 13.22 14.02 11.68
C GLU A 167 12.26 13.35 10.69
N CYS A 168 11.52 12.33 11.11
CA CYS A 168 10.54 11.66 10.27
C CYS A 168 9.42 12.61 9.82
N LEU A 169 8.94 13.48 10.71
CA LEU A 169 7.92 14.48 10.36
C LEU A 169 8.44 15.43 9.28
N HIS A 170 9.65 15.96 9.45
CA HIS A 170 10.26 16.91 8.52
C HIS A 170 10.63 16.25 7.19
N GLU A 171 11.22 15.06 7.20
CA GLU A 171 11.55 14.30 5.97
C GLU A 171 10.29 14.09 5.12
N LEU A 172 9.22 13.58 5.73
CA LEU A 172 7.99 13.26 5.02
C LEU A 172 7.22 14.52 4.60
N SER A 173 7.25 15.59 5.39
CA SER A 173 6.61 16.85 4.99
C SER A 173 7.36 17.56 3.87
N SER A 174 8.68 17.59 3.89
CA SER A 174 9.48 18.29 2.87
C SER A 174 9.22 17.72 1.47
N GLU A 175 9.15 16.39 1.36
CA GLU A 175 8.77 15.70 0.11
C GLU A 175 7.39 16.12 -0.42
N LEU A 176 6.44 16.42 0.46
CA LEU A 176 5.11 16.90 0.07
C LEU A 176 5.08 18.41 -0.24
N LEU A 177 5.98 19.19 0.36
CA LEU A 177 6.05 20.63 0.16
C LEU A 177 6.58 21.00 -1.22
N ASP A 178 7.42 20.15 -1.82
CA ASP A 178 7.86 20.27 -3.22
C ASP A 178 6.67 20.23 -4.19
N ASN A 179 5.61 19.49 -3.82
CA ASN A 179 4.33 19.39 -4.52
C ASN A 179 4.44 19.07 -6.02
N GLU A 180 5.34 18.16 -6.36
CA GLU A 180 5.52 17.67 -7.73
C GLU A 180 4.31 16.85 -8.19
N PHE A 181 4.08 16.84 -9.50
CA PHE A 181 3.10 15.96 -10.12
C PHE A 181 3.57 14.50 -10.04
N ALA A 182 2.68 13.62 -9.61
CA ALA A 182 2.90 12.19 -9.53
C ALA A 182 1.98 11.44 -10.50
N PRO A 183 2.42 10.31 -11.08
CA PRO A 183 1.54 9.42 -11.83
C PRO A 183 0.40 8.90 -10.95
N ILE A 184 -0.80 8.83 -11.53
CA ILE A 184 -1.93 8.16 -10.87
C ILE A 184 -1.61 6.66 -10.77
N ALA A 185 -1.88 6.08 -9.60
CA ALA A 185 -1.61 4.66 -9.35
C ALA A 185 -2.33 3.77 -10.38
N LYS A 186 -1.57 2.96 -11.12
CA LYS A 186 -2.12 2.00 -12.08
C LYS A 186 -2.90 0.91 -11.35
N HIS A 187 -3.98 0.46 -11.97
CA HIS A 187 -4.68 -0.74 -11.53
C HIS A 187 -3.82 -1.97 -11.84
N ASN A 188 -3.45 -2.71 -10.80
CA ASN A 188 -2.71 -3.96 -10.93
C ASN A 188 -3.66 -5.12 -10.59
N PRO A 189 -4.27 -5.78 -11.59
CA PRO A 189 -5.21 -6.86 -11.34
C PRO A 189 -4.48 -8.03 -10.67
N VAL A 190 -5.10 -8.59 -9.63
CA VAL A 190 -4.60 -9.77 -8.94
C VAL A 190 -5.48 -10.95 -9.35
N THR A 191 -4.86 -12.05 -9.76
CA THR A 191 -5.54 -13.24 -10.28
C THR A 191 -5.07 -14.49 -9.56
N TYR A 192 -5.92 -15.52 -9.52
CA TYR A 192 -5.56 -16.84 -8.99
C TYR A 192 -4.85 -17.74 -10.02
N GLU A 193 -4.56 -17.23 -11.22
CA GLU A 193 -3.85 -17.99 -12.23
C GLU A 193 -2.34 -18.00 -11.93
N ASP A 194 -1.79 -19.21 -11.80
CA ASP A 194 -0.37 -19.42 -11.55
C ASP A 194 0.48 -18.88 -12.71
N GLY A 195 0.00 -19.01 -13.95
CA GLY A 195 0.69 -18.53 -15.17
C GLY A 195 0.81 -17.01 -15.28
N ASP A 196 0.04 -16.25 -14.49
CA ASP A 196 0.15 -14.79 -14.44
C ASP A 196 1.26 -14.32 -13.48
N LYS A 197 2.01 -15.25 -12.85
CA LYS A 197 3.08 -14.97 -11.90
C LYS A 197 4.39 -15.55 -12.40
N ASP A 198 5.46 -14.76 -12.36
CA ASP A 198 6.80 -15.23 -12.68
C ASP A 198 7.35 -16.14 -11.58
N PHE A 199 6.97 -15.86 -10.33
CA PHE A 199 7.36 -16.64 -9.16
C PHE A 199 6.19 -16.88 -8.22
N ILE A 200 6.08 -18.10 -7.70
CA ILE A 200 5.18 -18.46 -6.61
C ILE A 200 6.05 -18.95 -5.44
N ILE A 201 5.94 -18.29 -4.30
CA ILE A 201 6.86 -18.43 -3.18
C ILE A 201 6.08 -18.72 -1.92
N PHE A 202 6.19 -19.93 -1.40
CA PHE A 202 5.63 -20.28 -0.09
C PHE A 202 6.63 -19.93 0.98
N THR A 203 6.22 -19.23 2.03
CA THR A 203 7.07 -18.86 3.16
C THR A 203 6.48 -19.33 4.47
N ASP A 204 7.36 -19.71 5.40
CA ASP A 204 6.99 -20.09 6.76
C ASP A 204 8.11 -19.72 7.75
N ALA A 205 7.72 -19.39 8.97
CA ALA A 205 8.58 -19.05 10.08
C ALA A 205 8.21 -19.85 11.34
N SER A 206 9.22 -20.48 11.94
CA SER A 206 9.10 -21.15 13.23
C SER A 206 9.87 -20.39 14.32
N GLY A 207 9.82 -20.91 15.56
CA GLY A 207 10.64 -20.40 16.67
C GLY A 207 12.15 -20.54 16.45
N GLY A 208 12.58 -21.46 15.58
CA GLY A 208 13.99 -21.76 15.36
C GLY A 208 14.58 -21.13 14.10
N GLY A 209 13.77 -20.92 13.06
CA GLY A 209 14.24 -20.39 11.78
C GLY A 209 13.09 -20.07 10.83
N TRP A 210 13.46 -19.85 9.58
CA TRP A 210 12.52 -19.61 8.49
C TRP A 210 12.87 -20.45 7.27
N GLY A 211 11.89 -20.65 6.41
CA GLY A 211 12.06 -21.35 5.16
C GLY A 211 11.13 -20.82 4.08
N ALA A 212 11.53 -21.03 2.83
CA ALA A 212 10.70 -20.73 1.69
C ALA A 212 10.88 -21.78 0.59
N ILE A 213 9.81 -22.02 -0.18
CA ILE A 213 9.85 -22.80 -1.43
C ILE A 213 9.55 -21.84 -2.56
N ILE A 214 10.51 -21.66 -3.45
CA ILE A 214 10.45 -20.77 -4.61
C ILE A 214 10.17 -21.63 -5.84
N ALA A 215 9.02 -21.44 -6.46
CA ALA A 215 8.68 -21.98 -7.77
C ALA A 215 8.90 -20.89 -8.83
N ASP A 216 9.87 -21.11 -9.72
CA ASP A 216 10.18 -20.24 -10.86
C ASP A 216 9.36 -20.67 -12.08
N GLN A 217 8.30 -19.92 -12.40
CA GLN A 217 7.31 -20.25 -13.43
C GLN A 217 7.74 -19.83 -14.83
N ARG A 218 8.87 -19.12 -14.96
CA ARG A 218 9.36 -18.60 -16.25
C ARG A 218 9.92 -19.69 -17.18
N HIS A 219 9.99 -20.93 -16.70
CA HIS A 219 10.46 -22.08 -17.43
C HIS A 219 9.29 -22.98 -17.87
N PRO A 220 9.40 -23.75 -18.97
CA PRO A 220 8.32 -24.64 -19.43
C PRO A 220 7.85 -25.67 -18.39
N ARG A 221 8.71 -25.99 -17.43
CA ARG A 221 8.37 -26.67 -16.18
C ARG A 221 8.93 -25.82 -15.04
N ALA A 222 8.12 -25.58 -14.03
CA ALA A 222 8.54 -24.78 -12.88
C ALA A 222 9.81 -25.36 -12.24
N VAL A 223 10.78 -24.48 -11.95
CA VAL A 223 12.01 -24.85 -11.24
C VAL A 223 11.86 -24.52 -9.77
N PHE A 224 11.98 -25.54 -8.93
CA PHE A 224 11.77 -25.44 -7.50
C PHE A 224 13.09 -25.29 -6.74
N THR A 225 13.15 -24.31 -5.85
CA THR A 225 14.26 -24.09 -4.92
C THR A 225 13.71 -23.96 -3.52
N THR A 226 14.13 -24.83 -2.61
CA THR A 226 13.88 -24.67 -1.18
C THR A 226 15.03 -23.90 -0.56
N ILE A 227 14.73 -22.80 0.13
CA ILE A 227 15.69 -22.07 0.94
C ILE A 227 15.30 -22.13 2.41
N ARG A 228 16.28 -22.19 3.29
CA ARG A 228 16.05 -22.23 4.74
C ARG A 228 17.23 -21.69 5.51
N GLN A 229 16.96 -21.13 6.68
CA GLN A 229 17.98 -20.59 7.55
C GLN A 229 17.50 -20.56 9.00
N ARG A 230 18.41 -20.84 9.93
CA ARG A 230 18.20 -20.58 11.35
C ARG A 230 18.13 -19.08 11.62
N TRP A 231 17.34 -18.65 12.61
CA TRP A 231 17.37 -17.25 13.03
C TRP A 231 18.75 -16.87 13.58
N ASN A 232 19.31 -15.78 13.06
CA ASN A 232 20.46 -15.11 13.68
C ASN A 232 20.03 -14.49 15.03
N GLN A 233 20.97 -14.31 15.97
CA GLN A 233 20.71 -13.99 17.38
C GLN A 233 19.73 -12.84 17.65
N GLU A 234 19.55 -11.89 16.72
CA GLU A 234 18.60 -10.76 16.86
C GLU A 234 17.14 -11.16 17.13
N LEU A 235 16.68 -12.32 16.61
CA LEU A 235 15.34 -12.84 16.93
C LEU A 235 15.34 -13.76 18.16
N LEU A 236 16.47 -14.33 18.54
CA LEU A 236 16.61 -15.10 19.78
C LEU A 236 16.47 -14.20 21.02
N TYR A 237 16.87 -12.92 20.93
CA TYR A 237 16.68 -11.92 22.00
C TYR A 237 15.29 -11.23 21.99
N ALA A 238 14.50 -11.42 20.94
CA ALA A 238 13.08 -11.06 20.93
C ALA A 238 12.19 -12.17 21.52
N GLY A 239 12.75 -13.36 21.75
CA GLY A 239 12.20 -14.41 22.61
C GLY A 239 12.52 -14.16 24.09
N PRO A 240 11.91 -14.92 25.02
CA PRO A 240 12.24 -14.78 26.44
C PRO A 240 13.76 -15.01 26.64
N PRO A 241 14.39 -14.30 27.61
CA PRO A 241 15.77 -14.57 27.96
C PRO A 241 15.94 -16.07 28.23
N GLN A 242 17.10 -16.63 27.86
CA GLN A 242 17.50 -18.02 28.13
C GLN A 242 17.75 -18.27 29.64
N THR A 243 16.89 -17.78 30.50
CA THR A 243 16.75 -18.22 31.88
C THR A 243 15.78 -19.40 31.88
N ARG A 244 16.25 -20.55 32.38
CA ARG A 244 15.51 -21.81 32.60
C ARG A 244 13.99 -21.64 32.47
N LEU A 245 13.44 -22.25 31.41
CA LEU A 245 12.00 -22.33 31.15
C LEU A 245 11.25 -22.78 32.40
N GLU A 246 10.51 -21.86 33.02
CA GLU A 246 9.37 -22.25 33.83
C GLU A 246 8.25 -22.78 32.90
N PRO A 247 7.43 -23.75 33.33
CA PRO A 247 6.54 -24.52 32.44
C PRO A 247 5.40 -23.71 31.79
N HIS A 248 5.31 -22.41 32.04
CA HIS A 248 4.20 -21.55 31.60
C HIS A 248 4.74 -20.25 30.96
N VAL A 249 5.33 -20.37 29.77
CA VAL A 249 5.48 -19.21 28.87
C VAL A 249 4.09 -18.92 28.26
N PRO A 250 3.43 -17.79 28.58
CA PRO A 250 2.05 -17.56 28.15
C PRO A 250 1.94 -17.45 26.63
N GLU A 251 0.85 -18.00 26.08
CA GLU A 251 0.43 -17.97 24.66
C GLU A 251 0.55 -16.59 23.98
N ILE A 252 0.47 -15.50 24.77
CA ILE A 252 0.60 -14.11 24.35
C ILE A 252 2.02 -13.79 23.84
N PHE A 253 3.06 -14.43 24.39
CA PHE A 253 4.46 -14.19 23.98
C PHE A 253 4.78 -14.83 22.63
N PHE A 254 4.28 -16.04 22.38
CA PHE A 254 4.39 -16.68 21.06
C PHE A 254 3.64 -15.91 19.97
N LYS A 255 2.51 -15.28 20.30
CA LYS A 255 1.76 -14.38 19.39
C LYS A 255 2.57 -13.14 18.99
N ARG A 256 3.39 -12.58 19.90
CA ARG A 256 4.31 -11.46 19.56
C ARG A 256 5.45 -11.93 18.65
N TYR A 257 6.04 -13.09 18.93
CA TYR A 257 7.10 -13.66 18.11
C TYR A 257 6.63 -13.96 16.67
N SER A 258 5.49 -14.64 16.53
CA SER A 258 4.88 -14.93 15.22
C SER A 258 4.56 -13.67 14.41
N ALA A 259 4.07 -12.60 15.05
CA ALA A 259 3.78 -11.33 14.40
C ALA A 259 5.00 -10.62 13.79
N HIS A 260 6.22 -11.05 14.16
CA HIS A 260 7.48 -10.53 13.63
C HIS A 260 8.21 -11.53 12.74
N ALA A 261 8.14 -12.82 13.06
CA ALA A 261 8.88 -13.88 12.38
C ALA A 261 8.41 -14.06 10.92
N GLU A 262 7.09 -14.11 10.69
CA GLU A 262 6.51 -14.30 9.36
C GLU A 262 6.84 -13.14 8.39
N PRO A 263 6.58 -11.86 8.73
CA PRO A 263 7.03 -10.75 7.88
C PRO A 263 8.54 -10.74 7.66
N ARG A 264 9.34 -11.20 8.64
CA ARG A 264 10.79 -11.27 8.50
C ARG A 264 11.20 -12.37 7.53
N ALA A 265 10.60 -13.56 7.58
CA ALA A 265 10.89 -14.65 6.65
C ALA A 265 10.69 -14.22 5.19
N ILE A 266 9.61 -13.47 4.92
CA ILE A 266 9.37 -12.86 3.61
C ILE A 266 10.47 -11.86 3.24
N ILE A 267 10.84 -10.95 4.15
CA ILE A 267 11.92 -9.98 3.91
C ILE A 267 13.23 -10.71 3.57
N GLU A 268 13.61 -11.73 4.34
CA GLU A 268 14.84 -12.49 4.09
C GLU A 268 14.78 -13.24 2.75
N THR A 269 13.61 -13.75 2.37
CA THR A 269 13.39 -14.36 1.06
C THR A 269 13.59 -13.35 -0.08
N ILE A 270 13.06 -12.13 0.07
CA ILE A 270 13.26 -11.03 -0.90
C ILE A 270 14.75 -10.66 -0.99
N LEU A 271 15.45 -10.58 0.15
CA LEU A 271 16.89 -10.29 0.19
C LEU A 271 17.71 -11.40 -0.48
N TYR A 272 17.33 -12.66 -0.29
CA TYR A 272 17.94 -13.79 -0.98
C TYR A 272 17.73 -13.72 -2.50
N LEU A 273 16.49 -13.43 -2.96
CA LEU A 273 16.20 -13.24 -4.38
C LEU A 273 17.04 -12.10 -4.96
N LYS A 274 17.21 -11.01 -4.21
CA LYS A 274 18.06 -9.88 -4.61
C LYS A 274 19.53 -10.29 -4.70
N SER A 275 20.06 -11.01 -3.71
CA SER A 275 21.47 -11.42 -3.70
C SER A 275 21.82 -12.50 -4.72
N THR A 276 20.82 -13.13 -5.32
CA THR A 276 20.97 -14.18 -6.34
C THR A 276 20.52 -13.74 -7.73
N ASP A 277 20.32 -12.43 -7.93
CA ASP A 277 19.87 -11.82 -9.20
C ASP A 277 18.53 -12.39 -9.72
N ARG A 278 17.68 -12.86 -8.80
CA ARG A 278 16.32 -13.40 -9.08
C ARG A 278 15.21 -12.41 -8.75
N LEU A 279 15.54 -11.26 -8.16
CA LEU A 279 14.63 -10.13 -7.95
C LEU A 279 14.78 -9.16 -9.13
N ILE A 280 14.00 -9.37 -10.20
CA ILE A 280 14.21 -8.75 -11.51
C ILE A 280 13.14 -7.68 -11.76
N PRO A 281 13.51 -6.47 -12.22
CA PRO A 281 12.58 -5.40 -12.55
C PRO A 281 11.46 -5.83 -13.50
N GLY A 282 10.24 -5.33 -13.26
CA GLY A 282 9.05 -5.62 -14.06
C GLY A 282 8.38 -6.98 -13.83
N LEU A 283 8.98 -7.88 -13.04
CA LEU A 283 8.42 -9.20 -12.77
C LEU A 283 7.39 -9.20 -11.63
N THR A 284 6.54 -10.24 -11.64
CA THR A 284 5.45 -10.44 -10.69
C THR A 284 5.68 -11.67 -9.80
N TYR A 285 5.56 -11.47 -8.49
CA TYR A 285 5.83 -12.46 -7.45
C TYR A 285 4.57 -12.66 -6.60
N ALA A 286 4.17 -13.92 -6.39
CA ALA A 286 3.16 -14.30 -5.42
C ALA A 286 3.84 -14.89 -4.18
N PHE A 287 3.69 -14.24 -3.03
CA PHE A 287 4.11 -14.76 -1.74
C PHE A 287 2.93 -15.39 -1.01
N VAL A 288 3.03 -16.67 -0.69
CA VAL A 288 2.00 -17.45 -0.01
C VAL A 288 2.45 -17.71 1.43
N THR A 289 1.62 -17.32 2.40
CA THR A 289 1.93 -17.43 3.84
C THR A 289 0.67 -17.79 4.61
N TYR A 290 0.82 -18.45 5.76
CA TYR A 290 -0.30 -18.63 6.69
C TYR A 290 -0.56 -17.40 7.57
N HIS A 291 0.24 -16.33 7.44
CA HIS A 291 0.09 -15.15 8.26
C HIS A 291 -0.97 -14.18 7.71
N GLN A 292 -2.21 -14.39 8.11
CA GLN A 292 -3.38 -13.65 7.63
C GLN A 292 -3.24 -12.12 7.72
N ALA A 293 -2.55 -11.59 8.73
CA ALA A 293 -2.39 -10.13 8.87
C ALA A 293 -1.43 -9.53 7.82
N ILE A 294 -0.55 -10.33 7.20
CA ILE A 294 0.20 -9.88 6.02
C ILE A 294 -0.82 -9.74 4.90
N VAL A 295 -1.51 -10.83 4.55
CA VAL A 295 -2.43 -10.88 3.42
C VAL A 295 -3.55 -9.84 3.49
N LEU A 296 -4.16 -9.64 4.65
CA LEU A 296 -5.24 -8.64 4.84
C LEU A 296 -4.75 -7.20 4.87
N ALA A 297 -3.49 -6.98 5.24
CA ALA A 297 -2.94 -5.63 5.30
C ALA A 297 -2.60 -5.10 3.91
N GLN A 298 -2.60 -5.89 2.83
CA GLN A 298 -2.13 -5.45 1.52
C GLN A 298 -2.81 -4.18 0.99
N ARG A 299 -2.09 -3.48 0.10
CA ARG A 299 -2.59 -2.32 -0.64
C ARG A 299 -3.90 -2.66 -1.33
N LYS A 300 -4.98 -1.97 -0.96
CA LYS A 300 -6.22 -2.04 -1.74
C LYS A 300 -6.05 -1.31 -3.07
N THR A 301 -7.00 -1.54 -3.99
CA THR A 301 -7.04 -0.93 -5.34
C THR A 301 -6.94 0.60 -5.33
N ASN A 302 -7.29 1.26 -4.22
CA ASN A 302 -7.19 2.71 -4.03
C ASN A 302 -5.96 3.19 -3.25
N GLY A 303 -4.90 2.39 -3.11
CA GLY A 303 -3.63 2.86 -2.54
C GLY A 303 -3.53 2.86 -1.01
N PHE A 304 -4.60 2.54 -0.28
CA PHE A 304 -4.52 2.35 1.17
C PHE A 304 -4.37 0.88 1.54
N GLY A 305 -3.27 0.60 2.21
CA GLY A 305 -2.92 -0.69 2.79
C GLY A 305 -1.44 -0.71 3.12
N GLY A 306 -1.01 -1.71 3.85
CA GLY A 306 0.38 -2.01 4.19
C GLY A 306 0.81 -1.41 5.51
N VAL A 307 -0.12 -0.77 6.24
CA VAL A 307 0.14 -0.23 7.57
C VAL A 307 -0.53 -1.11 8.62
N GLY A 308 0.29 -1.77 9.42
CA GLY A 308 -0.17 -2.63 10.52
C GLY A 308 0.28 -2.12 11.89
N ARG A 309 -0.07 -2.86 12.95
CA ARG A 309 0.40 -2.56 14.31
C ARG A 309 1.83 -3.03 14.58
N GLY A 310 2.36 -3.95 13.78
CA GLY A 310 3.68 -4.57 13.97
C GLY A 310 4.78 -3.84 13.21
N SER A 311 5.92 -3.58 13.85
CA SER A 311 7.06 -2.90 13.21
C SER A 311 7.60 -3.65 12.00
N THR A 312 7.80 -4.98 12.10
CA THR A 312 8.32 -5.78 10.99
C THR A 312 7.36 -5.85 9.81
N LEU A 313 6.05 -5.90 10.07
CA LEU A 313 5.04 -5.85 9.03
C LEU A 313 5.13 -4.55 8.22
N ASN A 314 5.28 -3.42 8.89
CA ASN A 314 5.46 -2.14 8.19
C ASN A 314 6.81 -2.04 7.46
N LYS A 315 7.87 -2.69 7.97
CA LYS A 315 9.15 -2.81 7.23
C LYS A 315 8.98 -3.63 5.94
N LEU A 316 8.24 -4.73 5.99
CA LEU A 316 7.92 -5.54 4.81
C LEU A 316 7.18 -4.71 3.77
N TYR A 317 6.11 -4.03 4.18
CA TYR A 317 5.33 -3.19 3.25
C TYR A 317 6.11 -2.00 2.72
N ARG A 318 6.97 -1.39 3.55
CA ARG A 318 7.89 -0.36 3.07
C ARG A 318 8.75 -0.91 1.93
N LEU A 319 9.42 -2.04 2.16
CA LEU A 319 10.26 -2.70 1.16
C LEU A 319 9.49 -3.01 -0.13
N VAL A 320 8.33 -3.65 -0.03
CA VAL A 320 7.54 -4.06 -1.21
C VAL A 320 7.05 -2.87 -2.03
N TYR A 321 6.60 -1.80 -1.37
CA TYR A 321 6.17 -0.60 -2.08
C TYR A 321 7.33 0.19 -2.68
N ASP A 322 8.49 0.21 -2.01
CA ASP A 322 9.70 0.80 -2.58
C ASP A 322 10.09 0.04 -3.85
N LEU A 323 10.12 -1.31 -3.82
CA LEU A 323 10.39 -2.16 -5.00
C LEU A 323 9.41 -1.93 -6.16
N LEU A 324 8.12 -1.76 -5.87
CA LEU A 324 7.13 -1.42 -6.90
C LEU A 324 7.40 -0.03 -7.50
N ALA A 325 7.73 0.95 -6.67
CA ALA A 325 7.92 2.32 -7.12
C ALA A 325 9.23 2.52 -7.90
N THR A 326 10.31 1.82 -7.54
CA THR A 326 11.63 1.99 -8.15
C THR A 326 11.87 1.06 -9.33
N ASP A 327 11.41 -0.19 -9.25
CA ASP A 327 11.82 -1.27 -10.15
C ASP A 327 10.62 -1.95 -10.87
N ASP A 328 9.40 -1.45 -10.69
CA ASP A 328 8.14 -2.08 -11.15
C ASP A 328 8.01 -3.56 -10.75
N ILE A 329 8.61 -3.94 -9.61
CA ILE A 329 8.50 -5.30 -9.07
C ILE A 329 7.18 -5.44 -8.32
N LYS A 330 6.32 -6.35 -8.79
CA LYS A 330 4.98 -6.54 -8.24
C LYS A 330 4.98 -7.72 -7.29
N ILE A 331 4.73 -7.47 -6.00
CA ILE A 331 4.60 -8.53 -5.00
C ILE A 331 3.16 -8.54 -4.46
N PHE A 332 2.50 -9.68 -4.57
CA PHE A 332 1.18 -9.93 -4.03
C PHE A 332 1.24 -11.03 -2.98
N PHE A 333 0.44 -10.90 -1.92
CA PHE A 333 0.37 -11.91 -0.86
C PHE A 333 -0.91 -12.72 -0.92
N TYR A 334 -0.77 -14.01 -0.64
CA TYR A 334 -1.85 -15.00 -0.59
C TYR A 334 -1.82 -15.74 0.73
N TYR A 335 -2.99 -16.10 1.22
CA TYR A 335 -3.18 -16.86 2.44
C TYR A 335 -3.36 -18.34 2.12
N VAL A 336 -2.60 -19.20 2.79
CA VAL A 336 -2.80 -20.65 2.81
C VAL A 336 -2.99 -21.11 4.26
N ALA A 337 -3.77 -22.17 4.50
CA ALA A 337 -3.86 -22.74 5.83
C ALA A 337 -2.52 -23.35 6.24
N GLY A 338 -2.14 -23.22 7.52
CA GLY A 338 -0.84 -23.72 8.02
C GLY A 338 -0.53 -25.19 7.66
N PRO A 339 -1.46 -26.15 7.86
CA PRO A 339 -1.25 -27.54 7.47
C PRO A 339 -1.03 -27.78 5.97
N GLU A 340 -1.45 -26.84 5.13
CA GLU A 340 -1.32 -26.88 3.67
C GLU A 340 -0.09 -26.10 3.19
N ASN A 341 0.65 -25.43 4.07
CA ASN A 341 1.83 -24.67 3.72
C ASN A 341 3.04 -25.60 3.51
N PRO A 342 3.52 -25.79 2.26
CA PRO A 342 4.65 -26.70 2.00
C PRO A 342 5.97 -26.20 2.62
N ALA A 343 6.06 -24.90 2.95
CA ALA A 343 7.26 -24.31 3.57
C ALA A 343 7.42 -24.64 5.07
N ASP A 344 6.42 -25.26 5.71
CA ASP A 344 6.42 -25.62 7.14
C ASP A 344 7.64 -26.48 7.53
N ASN A 345 7.98 -27.45 6.67
CA ASN A 345 9.13 -28.33 6.87
C ASN A 345 10.46 -27.57 6.78
N ALA A 346 10.57 -26.64 5.83
CA ALA A 346 11.76 -25.83 5.60
C ALA A 346 12.04 -24.87 6.78
N SER A 347 10.98 -24.35 7.43
CA SER A 347 11.12 -23.45 8.58
C SER A 347 11.51 -24.15 9.88
N ARG A 348 11.47 -25.49 9.94
CA ARG A 348 11.76 -26.30 11.14
C ARG A 348 13.03 -27.13 11.03
N ASN A 349 13.37 -27.59 9.83
CA ASN A 349 14.48 -28.50 9.60
C ASN A 349 15.60 -27.79 8.84
N PHE A 350 16.45 -27.09 9.57
CA PHE A 350 17.64 -26.39 9.05
C PHE A 350 18.90 -26.90 9.75
N GLY A 351 20.04 -26.82 9.07
CA GLY A 351 21.34 -27.19 9.64
C GLY A 351 21.81 -26.22 10.73
N ASP A 352 22.96 -26.52 11.35
CA ASP A 352 23.57 -25.68 12.41
C ASP A 352 24.17 -24.35 11.91
N MET A 353 24.14 -24.12 10.60
CA MET A 353 24.80 -22.99 9.94
C MET A 353 23.93 -21.73 9.95
N ALA A 354 24.57 -20.58 10.17
CA ALA A 354 23.94 -19.26 10.07
C ALA A 354 23.72 -18.77 8.62
N ALA A 355 24.22 -19.49 7.61
CA ALA A 355 24.05 -19.14 6.21
C ALA A 355 22.74 -19.70 5.64
N VAL A 356 22.18 -19.04 4.62
CA VAL A 356 21.01 -19.55 3.89
C VAL A 356 21.42 -20.81 3.13
N GLU A 357 20.78 -21.93 3.44
CA GLU A 357 20.89 -23.17 2.68
C GLU A 357 19.92 -23.12 1.51
N SER A 358 20.36 -23.57 0.32
CA SER A 358 19.55 -23.60 -0.90
C SER A 358 19.64 -24.98 -1.54
N ILE A 359 18.49 -25.59 -1.79
CA ILE A 359 18.36 -26.95 -2.31
C ILE A 359 17.43 -26.91 -3.51
N GLN A 360 17.92 -27.34 -4.67
CA GLN A 360 17.09 -27.56 -5.85
C GLN A 360 16.47 -28.95 -5.79
N GLY A 361 15.18 -29.04 -6.09
CA GLY A 361 14.47 -30.31 -6.10
C GLY A 361 12.99 -30.12 -6.34
N ALA A 362 12.34 -31.10 -6.97
CA ALA A 362 10.91 -31.05 -7.23
C ALA A 362 10.14 -31.11 -5.91
N THR A 363 9.26 -30.14 -5.71
CA THR A 363 8.29 -30.11 -4.61
C THR A 363 6.93 -29.81 -5.21
N ASP A 364 5.94 -30.67 -4.94
CA ASP A 364 4.56 -30.36 -5.31
C ASP A 364 4.06 -29.25 -4.39
N VAL A 365 3.53 -28.17 -4.97
CA VAL A 365 3.04 -27.01 -4.21
C VAL A 365 1.59 -26.72 -4.60
N PRO A 366 0.75 -26.27 -3.66
CA PRO A 366 -0.62 -25.87 -3.96
C PRO A 366 -0.70 -24.82 -5.07
N SER A 367 -1.76 -24.87 -5.88
CA SER A 367 -2.05 -23.78 -6.83
C SER A 367 -2.57 -22.55 -6.10
N LEU A 368 -2.36 -21.35 -6.65
CA LEU A 368 -2.93 -20.12 -6.09
C LEU A 368 -4.46 -20.19 -5.99
N ARG A 369 -5.15 -20.95 -6.85
CA ARG A 369 -6.61 -21.20 -6.75
C ARG A 369 -7.04 -21.87 -5.43
N GLN A 370 -6.12 -22.51 -4.72
CA GLN A 370 -6.36 -23.12 -3.40
C GLN A 370 -6.05 -22.16 -2.23
N THR A 371 -5.66 -20.93 -2.53
CA THR A 371 -5.29 -19.91 -1.55
C THR A 371 -6.32 -18.79 -1.51
N TYR A 372 -6.15 -17.83 -0.61
CA TYR A 372 -7.01 -16.66 -0.51
C TYR A 372 -6.24 -15.35 -0.65
N CYS A 373 -6.67 -14.47 -1.55
CA CYS A 373 -6.20 -13.10 -1.64
C CYS A 373 -7.39 -12.12 -1.66
N PRO A 374 -7.42 -11.10 -0.78
CA PRO A 374 -8.51 -10.12 -0.74
C PRO A 374 -8.54 -9.18 -1.96
N LEU A 375 -7.47 -9.16 -2.75
CA LEU A 375 -7.36 -8.31 -3.94
C LEU A 375 -7.74 -9.06 -5.22
N ALA A 376 -7.72 -10.39 -5.20
CA ALA A 376 -8.10 -11.18 -6.36
C ALA A 376 -9.62 -11.16 -6.51
N GLU A 377 -10.09 -10.81 -7.71
CA GLU A 377 -11.50 -10.92 -8.04
C GLU A 377 -11.89 -12.40 -7.95
N LYS A 378 -12.98 -12.70 -7.24
CA LYS A 378 -13.60 -14.04 -7.36
C LYS A 378 -14.14 -14.13 -8.77
N GLU A 379 -13.77 -15.18 -9.51
CA GLU A 379 -14.44 -15.53 -10.77
C GLU A 379 -15.95 -15.43 -10.54
N LYS A 380 -16.63 -14.60 -11.34
CA LYS A 380 -18.07 -14.38 -11.26
C LYS A 380 -18.82 -15.54 -11.89
#